data_AF-A0AAD1XER0-F1
#
_entry.id   AF-A0AAD1XER0-F1
#
_cell.length_a   1.000
_cell.length_b   1.000
_cell.length_c   1.000
_cell.angle_alpha   90.00
_cell.angle_beta   90.00
_cell.angle_gamma   90.00
#
_symmetry.space_group_name_H-M   'P 1'
#
loop_
_entity.id
_entity.type
_entity.pdbx_description
1 polymer ?
#
loop_
_entity_poly.entity_id
_entity_poly.type
_entity_poly.pdbx_seq_one_letter_code
_entity_poly.pdbx_strand_id
1 'polypeptide(L)'
;MNQVINFYRRAGKRTSRALESLSHGPIFKGVTPPITQTPGRAQYYYPETVHLVPDSVLYKVRMPLKIASMEDSKEYEDAVQKKTLEYLKTKFAYNLFDPERGFHLDMTIGELRQLGNASESNFKQAASGSLQEIIDSERTLRDQIDSLVTEIEDTLEDVEDKIEAYERATHKMSHAAKLSHSRITDFVPFLGGDSLTTNVMDALAEDPNNKEAAAIGQRLYAITHARHLVARIRLDLVNCWNEHHANETFDKFNYEHVSRSHDKSLKELNELPDSWKGTTTSFGETLAAVAQDKVPEYLDLSTKYERSSSSKDHFFSTFTHDDVYDQTPEQFKQDLLAYLSANIIVKEHRVRYQAEQYDRYMTASRWLPVHEHMTLKEFTERYAEHLRREIEVSYDYVSPKIPANYDDYLERKGRPINSTVYYYFFNANRIRRRFVQAILSTGR
;
A
#
# COMPACT_ATOMS: atom_id res chain seq x y z
N MET A 1 31.42 -14.39 35.50
CA MET A 1 31.93 -13.43 34.49
C MET A 1 33.46 -13.40 34.36
N ASN A 2 34.25 -13.22 35.44
CA ASN A 2 35.72 -13.09 35.35
C ASN A 2 36.43 -14.24 34.63
N GLN A 3 35.91 -15.47 34.72
CA GLN A 3 36.45 -16.62 33.97
C GLN A 3 36.15 -16.54 32.46
N VAL A 4 35.00 -15.99 32.06
CA VAL A 4 34.60 -15.81 30.66
C VAL A 4 35.38 -14.65 30.02
N ILE A 5 35.54 -13.54 30.74
CA ILE A 5 36.34 -12.39 30.28
C ILE A 5 37.82 -12.78 30.15
N ASN A 6 38.36 -13.56 31.10
CA ASN A 6 39.72 -14.10 30.99
C ASN A 6 39.89 -15.14 29.88
N PHE A 7 38.84 -15.89 29.55
CA PHE A 7 38.83 -16.82 28.41
C PHE A 7 38.95 -16.05 27.08
N TYR A 8 38.18 -14.97 26.90
CA TYR A 8 38.26 -14.14 25.68
C TYR A 8 39.56 -13.33 25.58
N ARG A 9 40.12 -12.85 26.70
CA ARG A 9 41.47 -12.22 26.73
C ARG A 9 42.58 -13.20 26.31
N ARG A 10 42.52 -14.45 26.76
CA ARG A 10 43.51 -15.49 26.39
C ARG A 10 43.39 -15.95 24.93
N ALA A 11 42.24 -15.77 24.30
CA ALA A 11 42.00 -16.08 22.89
C ALA A 11 42.34 -14.91 21.92
N GLY A 12 42.97 -13.83 22.42
CA GLY A 12 43.54 -12.76 21.58
C GLY A 12 42.53 -11.78 20.95
N LYS A 13 41.24 -11.83 21.30
CA LYS A 13 40.24 -10.88 20.79
C LYS A 13 39.99 -9.75 21.79
N ARG A 14 40.02 -8.49 21.31
CA ARG A 14 39.60 -7.33 22.11
C ARG A 14 38.10 -7.43 22.40
N THR A 15 37.75 -7.63 23.66
CA THR A 15 36.36 -7.60 24.14
C THR A 15 35.82 -6.16 24.06
N SER A 16 34.67 -5.97 23.41
CA SER A 16 33.98 -4.68 23.35
C SER A 16 33.53 -4.25 24.74
N ARG A 17 33.64 -2.94 25.05
CA ARG A 17 33.25 -2.32 26.35
C ARG A 17 31.83 -2.67 26.83
N ALA A 18 30.92 -3.05 25.93
CA ALA A 18 29.56 -3.50 26.26
C ALA A 18 29.48 -4.80 27.09
N LEU A 19 30.52 -5.65 27.07
CA LEU A 19 30.57 -6.89 27.86
C LEU A 19 31.07 -6.66 29.30
N GLU A 20 31.80 -5.57 29.54
CA GLU A 20 32.32 -5.22 30.87
C GLU A 20 31.22 -4.55 31.74
N SER A 21 30.29 -3.82 31.13
CA SER A 21 29.18 -3.14 31.82
C SER A 21 28.08 -4.08 32.34
N LEU A 22 27.98 -5.31 31.81
CA LEU A 22 27.03 -6.33 32.26
C LEU A 22 27.48 -7.08 33.54
N SER A 23 28.67 -6.78 34.07
CA SER A 23 29.27 -7.54 35.17
C SER A 23 28.76 -7.18 36.58
N HIS A 24 27.84 -6.21 36.73
CA HIS A 24 27.45 -5.67 38.05
C HIS A 24 25.95 -5.81 38.39
N GLY A 25 25.16 -6.55 37.59
CA GLY A 25 23.76 -6.84 37.91
C GLY A 25 23.56 -8.06 38.85
N PRO A 26 22.62 -8.03 39.80
CA PRO A 26 22.39 -9.10 40.78
C PRO A 26 21.72 -10.36 40.22
N ILE A 27 21.31 -10.35 38.94
CA ILE A 27 20.44 -11.37 38.32
C ILE A 27 21.15 -12.72 38.08
N PHE A 28 22.49 -12.78 38.13
CA PHE A 28 23.24 -14.00 37.77
C PHE A 28 24.18 -14.53 38.85
N LYS A 29 23.98 -14.15 40.12
CA LYS A 29 24.78 -14.69 41.23
C LYS A 29 24.32 -16.12 41.55
N GLY A 30 25.07 -17.11 41.05
CA GLY A 30 24.84 -18.54 41.34
C GLY A 30 24.42 -19.41 40.15
N VAL A 31 24.27 -18.85 38.96
CA VAL A 31 23.96 -19.63 37.75
C VAL A 31 25.26 -20.19 37.16
N THR A 32 25.50 -21.49 37.37
CA THR A 32 26.42 -22.27 36.55
C THR A 32 25.78 -22.50 35.18
N PRO A 33 26.53 -22.31 34.06
CA PRO A 33 25.96 -22.54 32.74
C PRO A 33 25.55 -24.01 32.60
N PRO A 34 24.36 -24.32 32.03
CA PRO A 34 23.82 -25.68 32.01
C PRO A 34 24.54 -26.62 31.04
N ILE A 35 25.66 -26.19 30.45
CA ILE A 35 26.43 -26.97 29.49
C ILE A 35 27.92 -26.74 29.73
N THR A 36 28.59 -27.71 30.36
CA THR A 36 30.03 -27.93 30.24
C THR A 36 30.31 -28.53 28.86
N GLN A 37 30.20 -27.70 27.82
CA GLN A 37 30.65 -28.09 26.49
C GLN A 37 32.17 -28.17 26.53
N THR A 38 32.70 -29.37 26.31
CA THR A 38 34.06 -29.51 25.79
C THR A 38 34.08 -28.75 24.46
N PRO A 39 35.04 -27.84 24.22
CA PRO A 39 35.12 -27.18 22.94
C PRO A 39 35.41 -28.26 21.91
N GLY A 40 34.39 -28.64 21.14
CA GLY A 40 34.55 -29.26 19.85
C GLY A 40 35.35 -28.28 19.02
N ARG A 41 36.69 -28.45 19.05
CA ARG A 41 37.59 -27.77 18.14
C ARG A 41 37.01 -27.96 16.74
N ALA A 42 36.66 -26.86 16.08
CA ALA A 42 36.97 -26.78 14.66
C ALA A 42 38.41 -27.27 14.54
N GLN A 43 38.62 -28.39 13.84
CA GLN A 43 39.96 -28.86 13.53
C GLN A 43 40.56 -27.82 12.58
N TYR A 44 41.03 -26.72 13.15
CA TYR A 44 42.14 -26.01 12.57
C TYR A 44 43.25 -27.03 12.53
N TYR A 45 43.65 -27.44 11.32
CA TYR A 45 44.95 -28.04 11.14
C TYR A 45 45.93 -27.07 11.80
N TYR A 46 46.66 -27.55 12.80
CA TYR A 46 47.72 -26.74 13.38
C TYR A 46 48.66 -26.36 12.23
N PRO A 47 49.19 -25.13 12.16
CA PRO A 47 50.22 -24.78 11.17
C PRO A 47 51.38 -25.79 11.20
N GLU A 48 51.60 -26.36 12.39
CA GLU A 48 52.56 -27.40 12.72
C GLU A 48 52.25 -28.78 12.11
N THR A 49 51.10 -29.03 11.47
CA THR A 49 50.79 -30.31 10.81
C THR A 49 50.53 -30.18 9.31
N VAL A 50 50.65 -28.96 8.76
CA VAL A 50 50.48 -28.66 7.32
C VAL A 50 51.43 -29.50 6.45
N HIS A 51 52.65 -29.75 6.93
CA HIS A 51 53.66 -30.54 6.21
C HIS A 51 53.37 -32.05 6.18
N LEU A 52 52.42 -32.54 6.97
CA LEU A 52 52.00 -33.95 6.98
C LEU A 52 50.81 -34.22 6.05
N VAL A 53 50.21 -33.18 5.49
CA VAL A 53 49.14 -33.29 4.51
C VAL A 53 49.76 -33.16 3.12
N PRO A 54 49.64 -34.16 2.23
CA PRO A 54 50.19 -34.05 0.89
C PRO A 54 49.65 -32.82 0.15
N ASP A 55 50.50 -32.09 -0.58
CA ASP A 55 50.08 -30.91 -1.36
C ASP A 55 48.91 -31.22 -2.30
N SER A 56 48.85 -32.46 -2.81
CA SER A 56 47.75 -32.96 -3.64
C SER A 56 46.37 -32.97 -2.96
N VAL A 57 46.32 -32.89 -1.63
CA VAL A 57 45.10 -32.84 -0.80
C VAL A 57 44.83 -31.41 -0.30
N LEU A 58 45.87 -30.67 0.07
CA LEU A 58 45.80 -29.32 0.63
C LEU A 58 45.09 -28.33 -0.31
N TYR A 59 45.35 -28.44 -1.62
CA TYR A 59 44.71 -27.59 -2.64
C TYR A 59 43.41 -28.16 -3.23
N LYS A 60 42.99 -29.37 -2.81
CA LYS A 60 41.72 -29.98 -3.25
C LYS A 60 40.56 -29.72 -2.31
N VAL A 61 40.81 -29.32 -1.06
CA VAL A 61 39.74 -28.86 -0.16
C VAL A 61 39.36 -27.43 -0.57
N ARG A 62 38.53 -27.32 -1.61
CA ARG A 62 37.91 -26.04 -1.98
C ARG A 62 36.97 -25.65 -0.86
N MET A 63 37.34 -24.64 -0.06
CA MET A 63 36.36 -23.90 0.73
C MET A 63 35.25 -23.45 -0.24
N PRO A 64 33.96 -23.65 0.08
CA PRO A 64 32.89 -23.15 -0.77
C PRO A 64 33.07 -21.63 -0.92
N LEU A 65 33.40 -21.19 -2.14
CA LEU A 65 33.64 -19.77 -2.47
C LEU A 65 32.37 -18.93 -2.38
N LYS A 66 31.21 -19.59 -2.34
CA LYS A 66 29.90 -18.98 -2.09
C LYS A 66 29.35 -19.60 -0.80
N ILE A 67 29.14 -18.77 0.21
CA ILE A 67 28.15 -19.09 1.24
C ILE A 67 26.83 -19.14 0.48
N ALA A 68 26.10 -20.27 0.55
CA ALA A 68 24.76 -20.32 0.01
C ALA A 68 23.92 -19.31 0.80
N SER A 69 23.75 -18.09 0.25
CA SER A 69 22.66 -17.23 0.66
C SER A 69 21.40 -17.95 0.23
N MET A 70 20.51 -18.24 1.18
CA MET A 70 19.16 -18.64 0.80
C MET A 70 18.57 -17.51 -0.04
N GLU A 71 18.24 -17.81 -1.29
CA GLU A 71 17.25 -17.01 -2.00
C GLU A 71 15.91 -17.18 -1.25
N ASP A 72 15.14 -16.09 -1.17
CA ASP A 72 13.80 -16.11 -0.59
C ASP A 72 12.93 -17.09 -1.38
N SER A 73 12.89 -18.32 -0.89
CA SER A 73 12.21 -19.44 -1.53
C SER A 73 10.72 -19.32 -1.25
N LYS A 74 9.94 -18.85 -2.24
CA LYS A 74 8.47 -18.79 -2.22
C LYS A 74 7.79 -20.17 -2.37
N GLU A 75 8.51 -21.25 -2.09
CA GLU A 75 8.13 -22.63 -2.39
C GLU A 75 6.77 -23.04 -1.79
N TYR A 76 6.44 -22.49 -0.62
CA TYR A 76 5.19 -22.77 0.08
C TYR A 76 4.13 -21.68 -0.09
N GLU A 77 4.45 -20.54 -0.70
CA GLU A 77 3.55 -19.39 -0.80
C GLU A 77 2.28 -19.75 -1.56
N ASP A 78 2.40 -20.34 -2.76
CA ASP A 78 1.27 -20.76 -3.59
C ASP A 78 0.38 -21.79 -2.87
N ALA A 79 1.00 -22.71 -2.13
CA ALA A 79 0.28 -23.74 -1.39
C ALA A 79 -0.50 -23.16 -0.21
N VAL A 80 0.10 -22.21 0.53
CA VAL A 80 -0.54 -21.49 1.63
C VAL A 80 -1.69 -20.65 1.10
N GLN A 81 -1.46 -19.86 0.05
CA GLN A 81 -2.48 -19.04 -0.60
C GLN A 81 -3.68 -19.87 -1.05
N LYS A 82 -3.43 -20.97 -1.77
CA LYS A 82 -4.48 -21.89 -2.20
C LYS A 82 -5.29 -22.44 -1.03
N LYS A 83 -4.61 -22.90 0.04
CA LYS A 83 -5.28 -23.47 1.21
C LYS A 83 -6.06 -22.44 2.02
N THR A 84 -5.58 -21.20 2.08
CA THR A 84 -6.33 -20.09 2.68
C THR A 84 -7.64 -19.84 1.90
N LEU A 85 -7.60 -19.80 0.57
CA LEU A 85 -8.82 -19.62 -0.23
C LEU A 85 -9.78 -20.83 -0.12
N GLU A 86 -9.26 -22.06 -0.03
CA GLU A 86 -10.06 -23.25 0.25
C GLU A 86 -10.74 -23.15 1.62
N TYR A 87 -10.02 -22.73 2.66
CA TYR A 87 -10.58 -22.51 3.99
C TYR A 87 -11.76 -21.53 3.95
N LEU A 88 -11.60 -20.38 3.29
CA LEU A 88 -12.67 -19.38 3.19
C LEU A 88 -13.91 -19.93 2.51
N LYS A 89 -13.74 -20.68 1.41
CA LYS A 89 -14.86 -21.35 0.71
C LYS A 89 -15.57 -22.39 1.57
N THR A 90 -14.87 -23.00 2.53
CA THR A 90 -15.50 -23.95 3.48
C THR A 90 -16.18 -23.24 4.65
N LYS A 91 -15.65 -22.09 5.07
CA LYS A 91 -16.14 -21.35 6.23
C LYS A 91 -17.31 -20.44 5.89
N PHE A 92 -17.31 -19.86 4.69
CA PHE A 92 -18.24 -18.85 4.24
C PHE A 92 -18.90 -19.29 2.93
N ALA A 93 -20.21 -19.06 2.81
CA ALA A 93 -20.97 -19.45 1.62
C ALA A 93 -20.54 -18.64 0.38
N TYR A 94 -20.31 -17.34 0.55
CA TYR A 94 -19.87 -16.44 -0.53
C TYR A 94 -19.26 -15.16 0.05
N ASN A 95 -18.57 -14.38 -0.80
CA ASN A 95 -17.96 -13.12 -0.42
C ASN A 95 -19.01 -11.98 -0.49
N LEU A 96 -19.28 -11.31 0.63
CA LEU A 96 -20.23 -10.18 0.69
C LEU A 96 -19.61 -8.86 0.19
N PHE A 97 -18.28 -8.74 0.17
CA PHE A 97 -17.59 -7.51 -0.22
C PHE A 97 -17.32 -7.43 -1.73
N ASP A 98 -17.04 -8.58 -2.36
CA ASP A 98 -16.84 -8.68 -3.80
C ASP A 98 -17.49 -9.99 -4.31
N PRO A 99 -18.81 -9.97 -4.58
CA PRO A 99 -19.55 -11.15 -5.04
C PRO A 99 -19.08 -11.65 -6.42
N GLU A 100 -18.65 -10.75 -7.31
CA GLU A 100 -18.24 -11.08 -8.67
C GLU A 100 -16.90 -11.82 -8.70
N ARG A 101 -15.91 -11.33 -7.95
CA ARG A 101 -14.56 -11.92 -7.91
C ARG A 101 -14.49 -13.13 -6.96
N GLY A 102 -15.45 -13.25 -6.03
CA GLY A 102 -15.46 -14.26 -4.99
C GLY A 102 -14.35 -14.01 -3.96
N PHE A 103 -13.94 -15.06 -3.24
CA PHE A 103 -12.83 -14.93 -2.27
C PHE A 103 -11.48 -14.74 -2.97
N HIS A 104 -10.77 -13.68 -2.60
CA HIS A 104 -9.45 -13.35 -3.12
C HIS A 104 -8.48 -12.95 -2.00
N LEU A 105 -7.18 -12.94 -2.31
CA LEU A 105 -6.13 -12.67 -1.32
C LEU A 105 -5.99 -11.17 -0.94
N ASP A 106 -6.59 -10.28 -1.72
CA ASP A 106 -6.58 -8.84 -1.42
C ASP A 106 -7.54 -8.48 -0.26
N MET A 107 -8.39 -9.43 0.18
CA MET A 107 -9.29 -9.20 1.32
C MET A 107 -8.48 -8.99 2.59
N THR A 108 -8.96 -8.09 3.44
CA THR A 108 -8.37 -7.79 4.74
C THR A 108 -8.90 -8.72 5.82
N ILE A 109 -8.11 -8.94 6.88
CA ILE A 109 -8.58 -9.71 8.05
C ILE A 109 -9.82 -9.05 8.68
N GLY A 110 -9.91 -7.71 8.64
CA GLY A 110 -11.07 -6.95 9.11
C GLY A 110 -12.35 -7.28 8.34
N GLU A 111 -12.28 -7.37 7.01
CA GLU A 111 -13.39 -7.79 6.16
C GLU A 111 -13.80 -9.24 6.47
N LEU A 112 -12.85 -10.15 6.66
CA LEU A 112 -13.16 -11.55 7.01
C LEU A 112 -13.81 -11.68 8.39
N ARG A 113 -13.41 -10.85 9.35
CA ARG A 113 -14.12 -10.74 10.64
C ARG A 113 -15.55 -10.29 10.41
N GLN A 114 -15.75 -9.24 9.60
CA GLN A 114 -17.09 -8.76 9.28
C GLN A 114 -17.92 -9.86 8.60
N LEU A 115 -17.34 -10.68 7.70
CA LEU A 115 -18.01 -11.87 7.16
C LEU A 115 -18.34 -12.91 8.24
N GLY A 116 -17.44 -13.10 9.21
CA GLY A 116 -17.62 -13.97 10.38
C GLY A 116 -18.81 -13.60 11.23
N ASN A 117 -19.06 -12.30 11.37
CA ASN A 117 -20.12 -11.74 12.20
C ASN A 117 -21.42 -11.50 11.40
N ALA A 118 -21.41 -11.63 10.07
CA ALA A 118 -22.59 -11.45 9.24
C ALA A 118 -23.65 -12.51 9.57
N SER A 119 -24.89 -12.09 9.83
CA SER A 119 -25.99 -13.00 10.15
C SER A 119 -26.43 -13.81 8.93
N GLU A 120 -27.12 -14.94 9.16
CA GLU A 120 -27.76 -15.69 8.07
C GLU A 120 -28.77 -14.82 7.28
N SER A 121 -29.35 -13.80 7.91
CA SER A 121 -30.21 -12.83 7.24
C SER A 121 -29.44 -11.98 6.23
N ASN A 122 -28.23 -11.51 6.59
CA ASN A 122 -27.34 -10.82 5.66
C ASN A 122 -26.96 -11.72 4.49
N PHE A 123 -26.70 -13.01 4.76
CA PHE A 123 -26.45 -14.00 3.71
C PHE A 123 -27.71 -14.33 2.87
N LYS A 124 -28.91 -14.11 3.37
CA LYS A 124 -30.14 -14.26 2.56
C LYS A 124 -30.40 -13.03 1.70
N GLN A 125 -30.17 -11.84 2.23
CA GLN A 125 -30.34 -10.58 1.51
C GLN A 125 -29.33 -10.44 0.37
N ALA A 126 -28.06 -10.75 0.62
CA ALA A 126 -27.09 -10.71 -0.45
C ALA A 126 -27.30 -11.86 -1.48
N ALA A 127 -27.79 -13.03 -1.06
CA ALA A 127 -28.22 -14.08 -2.00
C ALA A 127 -29.48 -13.71 -2.81
N SER A 128 -30.36 -12.83 -2.29
CA SER A 128 -31.50 -12.30 -3.05
C SER A 128 -31.10 -11.24 -4.08
N GLY A 129 -29.82 -10.85 -4.15
CA GLY A 129 -29.31 -9.85 -5.08
C GLY A 129 -29.45 -8.41 -4.59
N SER A 130 -30.09 -8.14 -3.45
CA SER A 130 -30.34 -6.77 -3.00
C SER A 130 -29.06 -6.02 -2.66
N LEU A 131 -28.03 -6.71 -2.12
CA LEU A 131 -26.72 -6.11 -1.90
C LEU A 131 -26.02 -5.77 -3.22
N GLN A 132 -26.13 -6.67 -4.20
CA GLN A 132 -25.56 -6.44 -5.52
C GLN A 132 -26.24 -5.25 -6.20
N GLU A 133 -27.57 -5.13 -6.10
CA GLU A 133 -28.31 -3.97 -6.59
C GLU A 133 -27.82 -2.65 -5.95
N ILE A 134 -27.54 -2.64 -4.64
CA ILE A 134 -27.01 -1.45 -3.95
C ILE A 134 -25.60 -1.11 -4.45
N ILE A 135 -24.72 -2.12 -4.58
CA ILE A 135 -23.33 -1.94 -5.06
C ILE A 135 -23.32 -1.47 -6.51
N ASP A 136 -24.13 -2.10 -7.38
CA ASP A 136 -24.24 -1.75 -8.79
C ASP A 136 -24.84 -0.37 -8.99
N SER A 137 -25.84 -0.01 -8.17
CA SER A 137 -26.43 1.33 -8.14
C SER A 137 -25.39 2.37 -7.73
N GLU A 138 -24.63 2.12 -6.66
CA GLU A 138 -23.57 3.02 -6.20
C GLU A 138 -22.48 3.21 -7.26
N ARG A 139 -22.03 2.12 -7.89
CA ARG A 139 -21.05 2.15 -8.98
C ARG A 139 -21.57 2.94 -10.18
N THR A 140 -22.81 2.68 -10.60
CA THR A 140 -23.44 3.37 -11.73
C THR A 140 -23.56 4.87 -11.45
N LEU A 141 -23.98 5.24 -10.24
CA LEU A 141 -24.09 6.64 -9.81
C LEU A 141 -22.72 7.32 -9.80
N ARG A 142 -21.68 6.63 -9.30
CA ARG A 142 -20.31 7.14 -9.33
C ARG A 142 -19.82 7.38 -10.76
N ASP A 143 -19.99 6.41 -11.65
CA ASP A 143 -19.60 6.53 -13.05
C ASP A 143 -20.34 7.69 -13.75
N GLN A 144 -21.62 7.89 -13.42
CA GLN A 144 -22.42 9.03 -13.90
C GLN A 144 -21.91 10.37 -13.37
N ILE A 145 -21.60 10.44 -12.07
CA ILE A 145 -21.03 11.64 -11.44
C ILE A 145 -19.68 11.99 -12.09
N ASP A 146 -18.77 11.02 -12.20
CA ASP A 146 -17.43 11.23 -12.79
C ASP A 146 -17.53 11.70 -14.25
N SER A 147 -18.45 11.12 -15.03
CA SER A 147 -18.72 11.53 -16.41
C SER A 147 -19.27 12.96 -16.47
N LEU A 148 -20.20 13.33 -15.60
CA LEU A 148 -20.81 14.66 -15.59
C LEU A 148 -19.81 15.73 -15.12
N VAL A 149 -18.99 15.43 -14.11
CA VAL A 149 -17.91 16.32 -13.65
C VAL A 149 -16.95 16.59 -14.80
N THR A 150 -16.50 15.55 -15.50
CA THR A 150 -15.63 15.68 -16.68
C THR A 150 -16.27 16.58 -17.74
N GLU A 151 -17.56 16.37 -18.05
CA GLU A 151 -18.27 17.18 -19.03
C GLU A 151 -18.40 18.66 -18.61
N ILE A 152 -18.60 18.93 -17.31
CA ILE A 152 -18.62 20.30 -16.77
C ILE A 152 -17.22 20.91 -16.88
N GLU A 153 -16.17 20.21 -16.45
CA GLU A 153 -14.79 20.71 -16.50
C GLU A 153 -14.34 21.02 -17.93
N ASP A 154 -14.59 20.13 -18.89
CA ASP A 154 -14.31 20.35 -20.31
C ASP A 154 -15.03 21.60 -20.84
N THR A 155 -16.30 21.80 -20.44
CA THR A 155 -17.08 22.98 -20.85
C THR A 155 -16.49 24.27 -20.24
N LEU A 156 -16.05 24.22 -18.99
CA LEU A 156 -15.43 25.36 -18.31
C LEU A 156 -14.07 25.71 -18.93
N GLU A 157 -13.25 24.71 -19.28
CA GLU A 157 -11.96 24.90 -19.94
C GLU A 157 -12.14 25.55 -21.34
N ASP A 158 -13.09 25.07 -22.16
CA ASP A 158 -13.41 25.70 -23.44
C ASP A 158 -13.89 27.17 -23.29
N VAL A 159 -14.65 27.47 -22.24
CA VAL A 159 -15.04 28.86 -21.95
C VAL A 159 -13.83 29.70 -21.52
N GLU A 160 -12.92 29.16 -20.70
CA GLU A 160 -11.69 29.85 -20.30
C GLU A 160 -10.79 30.17 -21.50
N ASP A 161 -10.59 29.21 -22.41
CA ASP A 161 -9.84 29.41 -23.65
C ASP A 161 -10.44 30.53 -24.51
N LYS A 162 -11.78 30.57 -24.62
CA LYS A 162 -12.48 31.63 -25.35
C LYS A 162 -12.38 32.97 -24.62
N ILE A 163 -12.40 32.99 -23.28
CA ILE A 163 -12.14 34.21 -22.48
C ILE A 163 -10.75 34.75 -22.80
N GLU A 164 -9.70 33.91 -22.78
CA GLU A 164 -8.35 34.34 -23.10
C GLU A 164 -8.22 34.88 -24.53
N ALA A 165 -8.85 34.22 -25.51
CA ALA A 165 -8.89 34.71 -26.88
C ALA A 165 -9.58 36.09 -26.96
N TYR A 166 -10.67 36.28 -26.23
CA TYR A 166 -11.42 37.54 -26.18
C TYR A 166 -10.66 38.65 -25.47
N GLU A 167 -9.89 38.33 -24.43
CA GLU A 167 -8.96 39.25 -23.77
C GLU A 167 -7.85 39.71 -24.71
N ARG A 168 -7.18 38.78 -25.41
CA ARG A 168 -6.15 39.11 -26.39
C ARG A 168 -6.69 40.04 -27.48
N ALA A 169 -7.92 39.82 -27.94
CA ALA A 169 -8.59 40.71 -28.89
C ALA A 169 -8.89 42.09 -28.29
N THR A 170 -9.33 42.14 -27.04
CA THR A 170 -9.64 43.38 -26.31
C THR A 170 -8.38 44.22 -26.05
N HIS A 171 -7.26 43.59 -25.71
CA HIS A 171 -5.96 44.26 -25.61
C HIS A 171 -5.52 44.88 -26.95
N LYS A 172 -5.68 44.16 -28.08
CA LYS A 172 -5.39 44.71 -29.41
C LYS A 172 -6.25 45.93 -29.74
N MET A 173 -7.54 45.90 -29.37
CA MET A 173 -8.43 47.05 -29.54
C MET A 173 -7.98 48.26 -28.71
N SER A 174 -7.59 48.04 -27.46
CA SER A 174 -7.07 49.11 -26.59
C SER A 174 -5.83 49.79 -27.15
N HIS A 175 -4.89 49.00 -27.69
CA HIS A 175 -3.72 49.56 -28.37
C HIS A 175 -4.10 50.36 -29.63
N ALA A 176 -5.06 49.87 -30.43
CA ALA A 176 -5.53 50.59 -31.61
C ALA A 176 -6.22 51.92 -31.26
N ALA A 177 -7.00 51.93 -30.17
CA ALA A 177 -7.66 53.11 -29.61
C ALA A 177 -6.70 54.07 -28.89
N LYS A 178 -5.40 53.72 -28.81
CA LYS A 178 -4.34 54.49 -28.12
C LYS A 178 -4.66 54.78 -26.65
N LEU A 179 -5.44 53.90 -26.01
CA LEU A 179 -5.76 53.99 -24.59
C LEU A 179 -4.55 53.62 -23.72
N SER A 180 -3.51 53.00 -24.29
CA SER A 180 -2.26 52.72 -23.58
C SER A 180 -1.39 53.98 -23.45
N HIS A 181 -1.60 54.78 -22.41
CA HIS A 181 -0.62 55.79 -22.00
C HIS A 181 0.47 55.10 -21.17
N SER A 182 1.60 54.80 -21.80
CA SER A 182 2.74 54.17 -21.13
C SER A 182 3.26 55.05 -19.99
N ARG A 183 2.99 54.67 -18.74
CA ARG A 183 3.97 54.89 -17.67
C ARG A 183 4.74 53.60 -17.50
N ILE A 184 6.07 53.72 -17.50
CA ILE A 184 7.08 52.64 -17.49
C ILE A 184 6.88 51.61 -16.34
N THR A 185 6.01 51.91 -15.37
CA THR A 185 5.57 50.99 -14.31
C THR A 185 4.74 49.79 -14.80
N ASP A 186 4.19 49.82 -16.02
CA ASP A 186 3.36 48.75 -16.59
C ASP A 186 4.14 47.52 -17.11
N PHE A 187 5.48 47.56 -17.05
CA PHE A 187 6.35 46.48 -17.55
C PHE A 187 6.56 45.31 -16.57
N VAL A 188 5.94 45.34 -15.39
CA VAL A 188 5.96 44.22 -14.43
C VAL A 188 4.55 43.64 -14.33
N PRO A 189 4.21 42.58 -15.09
CA PRO A 189 2.89 41.95 -15.11
C PRO A 189 2.42 41.40 -13.75
N PHE A 190 3.33 41.34 -12.77
CA PHE A 190 3.12 40.71 -11.47
C PHE A 190 2.77 41.69 -10.34
N LEU A 191 2.84 43.01 -10.54
CA LEU A 191 2.69 44.01 -9.45
C LEU A 191 1.57 45.05 -9.60
N GLY A 192 0.76 45.03 -10.67
CA GLY A 192 -0.34 45.99 -10.79
C GLY A 192 -1.32 45.62 -11.90
N GLY A 193 -2.40 44.92 -11.53
CA GLY A 193 -3.47 44.46 -12.41
C GLY A 193 -4.39 45.55 -12.96
N ASP A 194 -4.07 46.83 -12.77
CA ASP A 194 -5.02 47.93 -12.99
C ASP A 194 -4.73 48.76 -14.24
N SER A 195 -3.84 48.36 -15.16
CA SER A 195 -3.47 49.27 -16.25
C SER A 195 -4.59 49.42 -17.29
N LEU A 196 -5.23 48.34 -17.75
CA LEU A 196 -6.22 48.45 -18.81
C LEU A 196 -7.57 49.00 -18.32
N THR A 197 -8.11 48.47 -17.22
CA THR A 197 -9.39 48.93 -16.66
C THR A 197 -9.34 50.40 -16.27
N THR A 198 -8.27 50.82 -15.58
CA THR A 198 -8.08 52.23 -15.19
C THR A 198 -7.92 53.12 -16.41
N ASN A 199 -7.13 52.73 -17.42
CA ASN A 199 -6.99 53.51 -18.65
C ASN A 199 -8.33 53.71 -19.37
N VAL A 200 -9.21 52.70 -19.37
CA VAL A 200 -10.55 52.82 -19.96
C VAL A 200 -11.43 53.73 -19.11
N MET A 201 -11.38 53.63 -17.78
CA MET A 201 -12.10 54.52 -16.87
C MET A 201 -11.65 55.98 -17.01
N ASP A 202 -10.35 56.24 -17.05
CA ASP A 202 -9.77 57.57 -17.23
C ASP A 202 -10.18 58.18 -18.58
N ALA A 203 -10.11 57.40 -19.65
CA ALA A 203 -10.55 57.86 -20.98
C ALA A 203 -12.04 58.19 -21.03
N LEU A 204 -12.89 57.46 -20.31
CA LEU A 204 -14.33 57.76 -20.20
C LEU A 204 -14.61 58.92 -19.24
N ALA A 205 -13.74 59.18 -18.26
CA ALA A 205 -13.84 60.36 -17.41
C ALA A 205 -13.47 61.64 -18.17
N GLU A 206 -12.46 61.57 -19.04
CA GLU A 206 -12.05 62.67 -19.93
C GLU A 206 -13.07 62.92 -21.05
N ASP A 207 -13.54 61.87 -21.72
CA ASP A 207 -14.58 61.93 -22.75
C ASP A 207 -15.65 60.84 -22.53
N PRO A 208 -16.77 61.17 -21.85
CA PRO A 208 -17.87 60.24 -21.62
C PRO A 208 -18.52 59.69 -22.90
N ASN A 209 -18.29 60.34 -24.06
CA ASN A 209 -18.83 59.90 -25.35
C ASN A 209 -17.82 59.07 -26.17
N ASN A 210 -16.67 58.72 -25.60
CA ASN A 210 -15.66 57.90 -26.26
C ASN A 210 -16.19 56.47 -26.48
N LYS A 211 -16.71 56.23 -27.69
CA LYS A 211 -17.34 54.95 -28.07
C LYS A 211 -16.36 53.77 -28.05
N GLU A 212 -15.08 54.00 -28.32
CA GLU A 212 -14.07 52.93 -28.32
C GLU A 212 -13.74 52.48 -26.91
N ALA A 213 -13.54 53.43 -25.99
CA ALA A 213 -13.34 53.15 -24.58
C ALA A 213 -14.58 52.46 -23.98
N ALA A 214 -15.79 52.94 -24.28
CA ALA A 214 -17.03 52.30 -23.82
C ALA A 214 -17.16 50.86 -24.32
N ALA A 215 -16.84 50.59 -25.60
CA ALA A 215 -16.89 49.24 -26.16
C ALA A 215 -15.84 48.31 -25.51
N ILE A 216 -14.64 48.81 -25.23
CA ILE A 216 -13.61 48.03 -24.53
C ILE A 216 -14.04 47.76 -23.08
N GLY A 217 -14.62 48.74 -22.39
CA GLY A 217 -15.17 48.58 -21.05
C GLY A 217 -16.24 47.49 -20.98
N GLN A 218 -17.19 47.47 -21.93
CA GLN A 218 -18.19 46.41 -22.02
C GLN A 218 -17.57 45.02 -22.22
N ARG A 219 -16.47 44.90 -22.98
CA ARG A 219 -15.75 43.64 -23.16
C ARG A 219 -15.06 43.18 -21.88
N LEU A 220 -14.38 44.09 -21.18
CA LEU A 220 -13.75 43.81 -19.89
C LEU A 220 -14.79 43.32 -18.88
N TYR A 221 -15.95 43.99 -18.81
CA TYR A 221 -17.06 43.55 -17.98
C TYR A 221 -17.49 42.13 -18.31
N ALA A 222 -17.70 41.81 -19.58
CA ALA A 222 -18.10 40.47 -20.01
C ALA A 222 -17.06 39.39 -19.66
N ILE A 223 -15.75 39.70 -19.80
CA ILE A 223 -14.64 38.81 -19.43
C ILE A 223 -14.63 38.55 -17.93
N THR A 224 -14.64 39.61 -17.11
CA THR A 224 -14.56 39.50 -15.65
C THR A 224 -15.80 38.79 -15.10
N HIS A 225 -16.99 39.08 -15.64
CA HIS A 225 -18.21 38.39 -15.29
C HIS A 225 -18.16 36.89 -15.63
N ALA A 226 -17.67 36.52 -16.82
CA ALA A 226 -17.52 35.12 -17.21
C ALA A 226 -16.52 34.38 -16.32
N ARG A 227 -15.37 34.98 -15.99
CA ARG A 227 -14.41 34.42 -15.02
C ARG A 227 -15.02 34.18 -13.65
N HIS A 228 -15.78 35.16 -13.16
CA HIS A 228 -16.48 35.03 -11.89
C HIS A 228 -17.46 33.85 -11.91
N LEU A 229 -18.24 33.70 -12.98
CA LEU A 229 -19.16 32.58 -13.13
C LEU A 229 -18.44 31.24 -13.19
N VAL A 230 -17.33 31.12 -13.93
CA VAL A 230 -16.49 29.90 -13.95
C VAL A 230 -16.00 29.56 -12.54
N ALA A 231 -15.43 30.55 -11.84
CA ALA A 231 -14.93 30.34 -10.48
C ALA A 231 -16.04 29.98 -9.48
N ARG A 232 -17.23 30.57 -9.64
CA ARG A 232 -18.41 30.24 -8.85
C ARG A 232 -18.88 28.81 -9.09
N ILE A 233 -19.01 28.38 -10.36
CA ILE A 233 -19.43 27.00 -10.69
C ILE A 233 -18.45 25.99 -10.08
N ARG A 234 -17.13 26.22 -10.23
CA ARG A 234 -16.13 25.35 -9.58
C ARG A 234 -16.27 25.34 -8.06
N LEU A 235 -16.53 26.50 -7.44
CA LEU A 235 -16.73 26.58 -5.99
C LEU A 235 -17.98 25.80 -5.54
N ASP A 236 -19.08 25.91 -6.29
CA ASP A 236 -20.32 25.18 -6.03
C ASP A 236 -20.11 23.65 -6.12
N LEU A 237 -19.35 23.17 -7.12
CA LEU A 237 -18.97 21.76 -7.25
C LEU A 237 -18.13 21.27 -6.05
N VAL A 238 -17.11 22.03 -5.66
CA VAL A 238 -16.24 21.66 -4.53
C VAL A 238 -17.00 21.69 -3.21
N ASN A 239 -17.89 22.66 -3.00
CA ASN A 239 -18.73 22.72 -1.81
C ASN A 239 -19.65 21.50 -1.72
N CYS A 240 -20.33 21.16 -2.81
CA CYS A 240 -21.17 19.97 -2.86
C CYS A 240 -20.37 18.70 -2.61
N TRP A 241 -19.18 18.57 -3.21
CA TRP A 241 -18.30 17.43 -2.94
C TRP A 241 -17.98 17.33 -1.44
N ASN A 242 -17.54 18.42 -0.82
CA ASN A 242 -17.17 18.47 0.59
C ASN A 242 -18.34 18.17 1.53
N GLU A 243 -19.56 18.58 1.18
CA GLU A 243 -20.77 18.28 1.95
C GLU A 243 -21.08 16.78 1.98
N HIS A 244 -20.94 16.09 0.84
CA HIS A 244 -21.30 14.66 0.72
C HIS A 244 -20.13 13.70 1.00
N HIS A 245 -18.88 14.17 0.93
CA HIS A 245 -17.67 13.33 1.07
C HIS A 245 -16.78 13.80 2.21
N ALA A 246 -17.36 14.25 3.33
CA ALA A 246 -16.61 14.83 4.47
C ALA A 246 -15.48 13.92 5.03
N ASN A 247 -15.55 12.61 4.78
CA ASN A 247 -14.55 11.63 5.20
C ASN A 247 -13.45 11.37 4.16
N GLU A 248 -13.68 11.71 2.89
CA GLU A 248 -12.66 11.70 1.86
C GLU A 248 -12.05 13.09 1.83
N THR A 249 -10.76 13.21 2.18
CA THR A 249 -10.06 14.48 2.06
C THR A 249 -9.97 14.87 0.58
N PHE A 250 -10.98 15.57 0.08
CA PHE A 250 -10.83 16.35 -1.14
C PHE A 250 -9.67 17.31 -0.91
N ASP A 251 -8.81 17.45 -1.90
CA ASP A 251 -7.55 18.16 -1.73
C ASP A 251 -7.83 19.57 -1.20
N LYS A 252 -7.50 19.80 0.08
CA LYS A 252 -7.75 21.07 0.78
C LYS A 252 -7.11 22.24 0.04
N PHE A 253 -6.02 21.97 -0.70
CA PHE A 253 -5.36 22.96 -1.55
C PHE A 253 -6.25 23.40 -2.73
N ASN A 254 -7.10 22.52 -3.24
CA ASN A 254 -8.01 22.83 -4.34
C ASN A 254 -9.13 23.78 -3.90
N TYR A 255 -9.74 23.55 -2.73
CA TYR A 255 -10.78 24.44 -2.18
C TYR A 255 -10.27 25.87 -1.95
N GLU A 256 -9.12 26.03 -1.26
CA GLU A 256 -8.57 27.36 -1.01
C GLU A 256 -8.20 28.10 -2.30
N HIS A 257 -7.73 27.38 -3.32
CA HIS A 257 -7.41 27.95 -4.62
C HIS A 257 -8.67 28.46 -5.34
N VAL A 258 -9.70 27.61 -5.44
CA VAL A 258 -10.97 27.95 -6.10
C VAL A 258 -11.69 29.09 -5.38
N SER A 259 -11.74 29.05 -4.04
CA SER A 259 -12.34 30.12 -3.22
C SER A 259 -11.61 31.46 -3.40
N ARG A 260 -10.28 31.48 -3.39
CA ARG A 260 -9.51 32.72 -3.67
C ARG A 260 -9.76 33.24 -5.07
N SER A 261 -9.86 32.36 -6.07
CA SER A 261 -10.16 32.73 -7.46
C SER A 261 -11.55 33.36 -7.58
N HIS A 262 -12.55 32.77 -6.92
CA HIS A 262 -13.90 33.31 -6.82
C HIS A 262 -13.91 34.70 -6.17
N ASP A 263 -13.28 34.86 -5.00
CA ASP A 263 -13.29 36.12 -4.27
C ASP A 263 -12.56 37.23 -5.04
N LYS A 264 -11.44 36.88 -5.69
CA LYS A 264 -10.70 37.81 -6.55
C LYS A 264 -11.55 38.29 -7.72
N SER A 265 -12.16 37.37 -8.47
CA SER A 265 -12.98 37.71 -9.64
C SER A 265 -14.25 38.47 -9.26
N LEU A 266 -14.88 38.15 -8.12
CA LEU A 266 -16.01 38.89 -7.58
C LEU A 266 -15.62 40.32 -7.20
N LYS A 267 -14.46 40.49 -6.56
CA LYS A 267 -13.93 41.82 -6.22
C LYS A 267 -13.69 42.65 -7.48
N GLU A 268 -12.98 42.09 -8.46
CA GLU A 268 -12.73 42.75 -9.75
C GLU A 268 -14.05 43.14 -10.44
N LEU A 269 -15.05 42.26 -10.44
CA LEU A 269 -16.35 42.53 -11.04
C LEU A 269 -17.09 43.68 -10.36
N ASN A 270 -17.03 43.77 -9.04
CA ASN A 270 -17.69 44.83 -8.25
C ASN A 270 -17.03 46.20 -8.40
N GLU A 271 -15.76 46.25 -8.81
CA GLU A 271 -15.04 47.49 -9.09
C GLU A 271 -15.36 48.06 -10.48
N LEU A 272 -16.02 47.28 -11.36
CA LEU A 272 -16.40 47.74 -12.70
C LEU A 272 -17.68 48.60 -12.70
N PRO A 273 -17.78 49.62 -13.58
CA PRO A 273 -18.97 50.46 -13.66
C PRO A 273 -20.18 49.68 -14.18
N ASP A 274 -21.34 49.88 -13.55
CA ASP A 274 -22.61 49.27 -14.00
C ASP A 274 -22.98 49.64 -15.44
N SER A 275 -22.53 50.81 -15.92
CA SER A 275 -22.75 51.25 -17.31
C SER A 275 -22.06 50.36 -18.35
N TRP A 276 -21.12 49.51 -17.94
CA TRP A 276 -20.44 48.55 -18.81
C TRP A 276 -21.20 47.21 -18.92
N LYS A 277 -22.30 47.03 -18.18
CA LYS A 277 -23.22 45.90 -18.37
C LYS A 277 -23.84 45.96 -19.76
N GLY A 278 -23.20 45.29 -20.72
CA GLY A 278 -23.70 45.13 -22.09
C GLY A 278 -24.72 44.00 -22.23
N THR A 279 -25.25 43.82 -23.44
CA THR A 279 -25.99 42.61 -23.80
C THR A 279 -25.13 41.39 -23.56
N THR A 280 -25.68 40.40 -22.85
CA THR A 280 -25.05 39.13 -22.49
C THR A 280 -24.27 38.55 -23.66
N THR A 281 -22.98 38.31 -23.44
CA THR A 281 -22.11 37.62 -24.40
C THR A 281 -22.47 36.14 -24.46
N SER A 282 -22.04 35.46 -25.52
CA SER A 282 -22.20 34.01 -25.69
C SER A 282 -21.64 33.19 -24.52
N PHE A 283 -20.70 33.73 -23.73
CA PHE A 283 -20.21 33.10 -22.50
C PHE A 283 -21.32 32.91 -21.47
N GLY A 284 -22.15 33.95 -21.29
CA GLY A 284 -23.18 33.96 -20.26
C GLY A 284 -24.23 32.89 -20.51
N GLU A 285 -24.59 32.62 -21.76
CA GLU A 285 -25.55 31.57 -22.12
C GLU A 285 -25.00 30.18 -21.80
N THR A 286 -23.76 29.87 -22.23
CA THR A 286 -23.13 28.57 -21.94
C THR A 286 -22.94 28.35 -20.44
N LEU A 287 -22.42 29.35 -19.72
CA LEU A 287 -22.20 29.27 -18.27
C LEU A 287 -23.52 29.20 -17.50
N ALA A 288 -24.57 29.91 -17.95
CA ALA A 288 -25.90 29.80 -17.37
C ALA A 288 -26.48 28.40 -17.57
N ALA A 289 -26.32 27.79 -18.74
CA ALA A 289 -26.75 26.41 -18.99
C ALA A 289 -26.03 25.41 -18.06
N VAL A 290 -24.71 25.54 -17.89
CA VAL A 290 -23.95 24.71 -16.94
C VAL A 290 -24.48 24.89 -15.51
N ALA A 291 -24.68 26.13 -15.07
CA ALA A 291 -25.13 26.43 -13.72
C ALA A 291 -26.59 26.04 -13.44
N GLN A 292 -27.48 26.10 -14.44
CA GLN A 292 -28.90 25.84 -14.28
C GLN A 292 -29.28 24.38 -14.55
N ASP A 293 -28.55 23.69 -15.43
CA ASP A 293 -28.90 22.33 -15.85
C ASP A 293 -27.94 21.31 -15.21
N LYS A 294 -26.63 21.46 -15.45
CA LYS A 294 -25.63 20.44 -15.07
C LYS A 294 -25.31 20.42 -13.58
N VAL A 295 -25.17 21.59 -12.94
CA VAL A 295 -24.86 21.65 -11.50
C VAL A 295 -26.00 21.04 -10.65
N PRO A 296 -27.29 21.33 -10.91
CA PRO A 296 -28.39 20.65 -10.22
C PRO A 296 -28.47 19.15 -10.50
N GLU A 297 -28.16 18.70 -11.72
CA GLU A 297 -28.07 17.27 -12.05
C GLU A 297 -26.98 16.58 -11.21
N TYR A 298 -25.80 17.19 -11.12
CA TYR A 298 -24.71 16.71 -10.27
C TYR A 298 -25.15 16.61 -8.81
N LEU A 299 -25.80 17.64 -8.26
CA LEU A 299 -26.32 17.64 -6.89
C LEU A 299 -27.32 16.50 -6.63
N ASP A 300 -28.23 16.22 -7.57
CA ASP A 300 -29.19 15.12 -7.46
C ASP A 300 -28.49 13.76 -7.50
N LEU A 301 -27.52 13.58 -8.42
CA LEU A 301 -26.72 12.35 -8.50
C LEU A 301 -25.88 12.14 -7.23
N SER A 302 -25.22 13.17 -6.71
CA SER A 302 -24.46 13.09 -5.46
C SER A 302 -25.35 12.75 -4.26
N THR A 303 -26.56 13.32 -4.18
CA THR A 303 -27.53 12.98 -3.13
C THR A 303 -27.99 11.52 -3.24
N LYS A 304 -28.23 11.02 -4.46
CA LYS A 304 -28.57 9.61 -4.69
C LYS A 304 -27.42 8.68 -4.31
N TYR A 305 -26.19 9.06 -4.67
CA TYR A 305 -24.98 8.32 -4.32
C TYR A 305 -24.82 8.22 -2.81
N GLU A 306 -24.95 9.33 -2.07
CA GLU A 306 -24.87 9.33 -0.60
C GLU A 306 -25.93 8.41 0.03
N ARG A 307 -27.17 8.41 -0.47
CA ARG A 307 -28.23 7.51 0.01
C ARG A 307 -27.90 6.04 -0.28
N SER A 308 -27.32 5.75 -1.44
CA SER A 308 -26.87 4.41 -1.82
C SER A 308 -25.74 3.94 -0.91
N SER A 309 -24.72 4.79 -0.70
CA SER A 309 -23.60 4.53 0.20
C SER A 309 -24.07 4.36 1.65
N SER A 310 -25.00 5.20 2.12
CA SER A 310 -25.59 5.07 3.45
C SER A 310 -26.39 3.78 3.62
N SER A 311 -27.06 3.33 2.55
CA SER A 311 -27.78 2.05 2.54
C SER A 311 -26.81 0.87 2.60
N LYS A 312 -25.68 0.96 1.89
CA LYS A 312 -24.57 -0.01 1.97
C LYS A 312 -23.96 -0.02 3.39
N ASP A 313 -23.65 1.15 3.94
CA ASP A 313 -23.08 1.26 5.29
C ASP A 313 -24.07 0.76 6.34
N HIS A 314 -25.36 1.04 6.18
CA HIS A 314 -26.40 0.49 7.04
C HIS A 314 -26.43 -1.04 6.96
N PHE A 315 -26.39 -1.60 5.75
CA PHE A 315 -26.32 -3.05 5.54
C PHE A 315 -25.11 -3.66 6.28
N PHE A 316 -23.92 -3.09 6.15
CA PHE A 316 -22.73 -3.59 6.85
C PHE A 316 -22.75 -3.32 8.35
N SER A 317 -23.38 -2.24 8.81
CA SER A 317 -23.51 -1.93 10.24
C SER A 317 -24.32 -3.01 10.97
N THR A 318 -25.28 -3.63 10.29
CA THR A 318 -26.08 -4.73 10.86
C THR A 318 -25.26 -5.98 11.17
N PHE A 319 -24.04 -6.12 10.62
CA PHE A 319 -23.17 -7.27 10.90
C PHE A 319 -22.66 -7.29 12.36
N THR A 320 -22.86 -6.21 13.11
CA THR A 320 -22.33 -6.08 14.48
C THR A 320 -23.39 -6.22 15.57
N HIS A 321 -24.68 -6.27 15.22
CA HIS A 321 -25.78 -6.06 16.18
C HIS A 321 -26.54 -7.32 16.60
N ASP A 322 -26.34 -8.45 15.92
CA ASP A 322 -26.92 -9.72 16.35
C ASP A 322 -25.91 -10.48 17.23
N ASP A 323 -26.36 -11.01 18.38
CA ASP A 323 -25.61 -11.73 19.43
C ASP A 323 -24.89 -13.03 18.95
N VAL A 324 -24.62 -13.15 17.66
CA VAL A 324 -24.07 -14.33 17.00
C VAL A 324 -22.55 -14.21 17.00
N TYR A 325 -21.92 -14.88 17.97
CA TYR A 325 -20.50 -15.23 17.99
C TYR A 325 -19.57 -14.12 17.46
N ASP A 326 -19.23 -13.14 18.31
CA ASP A 326 -18.18 -12.17 18.00
C ASP A 326 -16.84 -12.90 17.82
N GLN A 327 -16.56 -13.32 16.59
CA GLN A 327 -15.29 -13.96 16.25
C GLN A 327 -14.24 -12.86 16.28
N THR A 328 -13.59 -12.72 17.43
CA THR A 328 -12.44 -11.81 17.54
C THR A 328 -11.42 -12.10 16.42
N PRO A 329 -10.67 -11.11 15.92
CA PRO A 329 -9.62 -11.33 14.92
C PRO A 329 -8.65 -12.46 15.31
N GLU A 330 -8.42 -12.63 16.61
CA GLU A 330 -7.57 -13.68 17.16
C GLU A 330 -8.21 -15.08 17.04
N GLN A 331 -9.53 -15.20 17.20
CA GLN A 331 -10.23 -16.48 17.00
C GLN A 331 -10.19 -16.89 15.53
N PHE A 332 -10.47 -15.96 14.60
CA PHE A 332 -10.37 -16.24 13.17
C PHE A 332 -8.96 -16.68 12.79
N LYS A 333 -7.94 -15.95 13.28
CA LYS A 333 -6.53 -16.31 13.11
C LYS A 333 -6.27 -17.73 13.63
N GLN A 334 -6.73 -18.08 14.83
CA GLN A 334 -6.52 -19.41 15.40
C GLN A 334 -7.14 -20.51 14.54
N ASP A 335 -8.39 -20.33 14.10
CA ASP A 335 -9.10 -21.28 13.23
C ASP A 335 -8.34 -21.46 11.89
N LEU A 336 -7.92 -20.36 11.26
CA LEU A 336 -7.18 -20.39 10.00
C LEU A 336 -5.81 -21.05 10.17
N LEU A 337 -5.06 -20.71 11.23
CA LEU A 337 -3.76 -21.32 11.51
C LEU A 337 -3.89 -22.83 11.80
N ALA A 338 -4.92 -23.24 12.52
CA ALA A 338 -5.21 -24.65 12.78
C ALA A 338 -5.48 -25.39 11.47
N TYR A 339 -6.31 -24.81 10.59
CA TYR A 339 -6.60 -25.36 9.28
C TYR A 339 -5.34 -25.47 8.41
N LEU A 340 -4.54 -24.41 8.28
CA LEU A 340 -3.32 -24.40 7.47
C LEU A 340 -2.30 -25.41 7.98
N SER A 341 -2.11 -25.47 9.29
CA SER A 341 -1.15 -26.41 9.90
C SER A 341 -1.58 -27.86 9.67
N ALA A 342 -2.88 -28.17 9.76
CA ALA A 342 -3.40 -29.51 9.51
C ALA A 342 -3.37 -29.92 8.03
N ASN A 343 -3.52 -28.97 7.09
CA ASN A 343 -3.71 -29.27 5.67
C ASN A 343 -2.47 -29.04 4.79
N ILE A 344 -1.41 -28.41 5.30
CA ILE A 344 -0.15 -28.22 4.58
C ILE A 344 0.89 -29.20 5.10
N ILE A 345 1.24 -30.17 4.24
CA ILE A 345 2.27 -31.17 4.54
C ILE A 345 3.62 -30.63 4.10
N VAL A 346 4.51 -30.38 5.07
CA VAL A 346 5.89 -29.94 4.82
C VAL A 346 6.78 -31.18 4.81
N LYS A 347 7.22 -31.60 3.62
CA LYS A 347 7.94 -32.87 3.44
C LYS A 347 9.38 -32.82 3.95
N GLU A 348 9.94 -31.62 4.02
CA GLU A 348 11.31 -31.38 4.47
C GLU A 348 11.39 -31.35 6.00
N HIS A 349 10.30 -31.28 6.75
CA HIS A 349 10.42 -31.17 8.20
C HIS A 349 10.91 -32.49 8.83
N ARG A 350 11.83 -32.41 9.80
CA ARG A 350 12.47 -33.60 10.42
C ARG A 350 11.52 -34.43 11.30
N VAL A 351 10.56 -33.78 11.95
CA VAL A 351 9.60 -34.40 12.88
C VAL A 351 8.45 -35.07 12.11
N ARG A 352 7.87 -36.13 12.67
CA ARG A 352 6.69 -36.82 12.09
C ARG A 352 5.52 -35.85 11.97
N TYR A 353 4.77 -36.00 10.86
CA TYR A 353 3.70 -35.09 10.44
C TYR A 353 2.78 -34.58 11.56
N GLN A 354 2.21 -35.44 12.40
CA GLN A 354 1.24 -34.99 13.42
C GLN A 354 1.84 -34.08 14.50
N ALA A 355 3.04 -34.40 14.99
CA ALA A 355 3.71 -33.59 16.00
C ALA A 355 4.19 -32.26 15.39
N GLU A 356 4.71 -32.33 14.17
CA GLU A 356 5.11 -31.17 13.38
C GLU A 356 3.94 -30.20 13.14
N GLN A 357 2.78 -30.70 12.73
CA GLN A 357 1.59 -29.88 12.49
C GLN A 357 1.11 -29.17 13.77
N TYR A 358 1.17 -29.84 14.91
CA TYR A 358 0.81 -29.24 16.20
C TYR A 358 1.83 -28.18 16.64
N ASP A 359 3.13 -28.48 16.57
CA ASP A 359 4.20 -27.55 16.93
C ASP A 359 4.15 -26.29 16.07
N ARG A 360 3.95 -26.46 14.75
CA ARG A 360 3.77 -25.37 13.80
C ARG A 360 2.57 -24.49 14.15
N TYR A 361 1.42 -25.09 14.47
CA TYR A 361 0.25 -24.32 14.92
C TYR A 361 0.58 -23.48 16.16
N MET A 362 1.19 -24.09 17.17
CA MET A 362 1.54 -23.43 18.43
C MET A 362 2.56 -22.29 18.23
N THR A 363 3.56 -22.49 17.38
CA THR A 363 4.56 -21.46 17.10
C THR A 363 3.97 -20.34 16.25
N ALA A 364 3.23 -20.65 15.19
CA ALA A 364 2.58 -19.67 14.33
C ALA A 364 1.58 -18.79 15.12
N SER A 365 0.80 -19.40 16.02
CA SER A 365 -0.16 -18.67 16.87
C SER A 365 0.52 -17.59 17.71
N ARG A 366 1.72 -17.85 18.22
CA ARG A 366 2.50 -16.90 19.03
C ARG A 366 3.27 -15.89 18.19
N TRP A 367 3.79 -16.30 17.04
CA TRP A 367 4.73 -15.52 16.25
C TRP A 367 4.07 -14.60 15.23
N LEU A 368 2.94 -15.01 14.64
CA LEU A 368 2.32 -14.29 13.54
C LEU A 368 1.40 -13.19 14.08
N PRO A 369 1.77 -11.90 14.02
CA PRO A 369 0.86 -10.83 14.39
C PRO A 369 -0.23 -10.72 13.33
N VAL A 370 -1.45 -10.44 13.76
CA VAL A 370 -2.59 -10.21 12.87
C VAL A 370 -3.19 -8.85 13.21
N HIS A 371 -3.42 -8.06 12.18
CA HIS A 371 -4.00 -6.73 12.27
C HIS A 371 -5.20 -6.65 11.32
N GLU A 372 -6.19 -5.81 11.62
CA GLU A 372 -7.41 -5.73 10.81
C GLU A 372 -7.14 -5.33 9.36
N HIS A 373 -6.18 -4.44 9.13
CA HIS A 373 -5.82 -3.97 7.79
C HIS A 373 -4.84 -4.89 7.05
N MET A 374 -4.38 -5.99 7.67
CA MET A 374 -3.51 -6.95 7.01
C MET A 374 -4.31 -7.68 5.92
N THR A 375 -3.77 -7.74 4.70
CA THR A 375 -4.37 -8.54 3.63
C THR A 375 -4.11 -10.03 3.83
N LEU A 376 -4.97 -10.89 3.29
CA LEU A 376 -4.72 -12.33 3.28
C LEU A 376 -3.44 -12.68 2.52
N LYS A 377 -3.09 -11.92 1.49
CA LYS A 377 -1.82 -12.06 0.79
C LYS A 377 -0.64 -11.87 1.74
N GLU A 378 -0.60 -10.75 2.45
CA GLU A 378 0.44 -10.48 3.44
C GLU A 378 0.47 -11.54 4.55
N PHE A 379 -0.70 -11.98 5.03
CA PHE A 379 -0.80 -13.07 5.99
C PHE A 379 -0.18 -14.37 5.46
N THR A 380 -0.51 -14.75 4.21
CA THR A 380 -0.02 -15.99 3.58
C THR A 380 1.48 -15.95 3.34
N GLU A 381 2.03 -14.79 2.93
CA GLU A 381 3.46 -14.58 2.76
C GLU A 381 4.19 -14.75 4.10
N ARG A 382 3.69 -14.14 5.17
CA ARG A 382 4.28 -14.27 6.51
C ARG A 382 4.18 -15.70 7.05
N TYR A 383 3.07 -16.40 6.80
CA TYR A 383 2.94 -17.80 7.22
C TYR A 383 3.86 -18.72 6.41
N ALA A 384 4.03 -18.49 5.11
CA ALA A 384 5.00 -19.21 4.28
C ALA A 384 6.44 -18.98 4.76
N GLU A 385 6.78 -17.75 5.16
CA GLU A 385 8.07 -17.44 5.78
C GLU A 385 8.25 -18.20 7.11
N HIS A 386 7.19 -18.29 7.93
CA HIS A 386 7.22 -19.09 9.15
C HIS A 386 7.51 -20.57 8.88
N LEU A 387 6.86 -21.18 7.88
CA LEU A 387 7.13 -22.57 7.48
C LEU A 387 8.61 -22.79 7.14
N ARG A 388 9.20 -21.86 6.38
CA ARG A 388 10.62 -21.93 6.02
C ARG A 388 11.52 -21.93 7.25
N ARG A 389 11.25 -21.04 8.22
CA ARG A 389 12.01 -20.95 9.46
C ARG A 389 11.88 -22.23 10.29
N GLU A 390 10.69 -22.82 10.40
CA GLU A 390 10.49 -24.11 11.09
C GLU A 390 11.28 -25.23 10.42
N ILE A 391 11.28 -25.31 9.09
CA ILE A 391 12.10 -26.26 8.33
C ILE A 391 13.58 -26.09 8.73
N GLU A 392 14.10 -24.86 8.72
CA GLU A 392 15.50 -24.59 9.09
C GLU A 392 15.84 -25.00 10.52
N VAL A 393 14.98 -24.64 11.49
CA VAL A 393 15.13 -24.99 12.90
C VAL A 393 15.10 -26.50 13.10
N SER A 394 14.25 -27.23 12.37
CA SER A 394 14.13 -28.70 12.47
C SER A 394 15.42 -29.44 12.11
N TYR A 395 16.32 -28.79 11.37
CA TYR A 395 17.66 -29.29 11.05
C TYR A 395 18.78 -28.66 11.89
N ASP A 396 18.47 -28.03 13.03
CA ASP A 396 19.43 -27.32 13.87
C ASP A 396 20.22 -26.26 13.08
N TYR A 397 19.63 -25.66 12.05
CA TYR A 397 20.28 -24.78 11.07
C TYR A 397 21.45 -25.43 10.29
N VAL A 398 21.59 -26.77 10.36
CA VAL A 398 22.65 -27.56 9.68
C VAL A 398 22.30 -27.85 8.20
N SER A 399 21.29 -27.15 7.68
CA SER A 399 20.78 -27.17 6.30
C SER A 399 20.01 -28.43 5.88
N PRO A 400 18.71 -28.32 5.52
CA PRO A 400 18.01 -29.31 4.70
C PRO A 400 18.59 -29.37 3.29
N LYS A 401 19.07 -28.22 2.81
CA LYS A 401 19.60 -27.99 1.46
C LYS A 401 21.11 -28.11 1.52
N ILE A 402 21.62 -29.33 1.62
CA ILE A 402 22.93 -29.61 1.03
C ILE A 402 22.63 -30.23 -0.35
N PRO A 403 22.66 -29.44 -1.43
CA PRO A 403 22.72 -29.94 -2.80
C PRO A 403 23.79 -31.03 -3.01
N ALA A 404 24.78 -31.14 -2.11
CA ALA A 404 25.78 -32.20 -2.12
C ALA A 404 25.26 -33.62 -1.77
N ASN A 405 23.95 -33.81 -1.56
CA ASN A 405 23.33 -35.15 -1.52
C ASN A 405 23.03 -35.73 -2.91
N TYR A 406 23.17 -34.93 -3.96
CA TYR A 406 22.98 -35.36 -5.34
C TYR A 406 24.32 -35.23 -6.07
N ASP A 407 24.85 -36.35 -6.58
CA ASP A 407 26.01 -36.30 -7.48
C ASP A 407 25.64 -35.55 -8.78
N ASP A 408 24.37 -35.57 -9.16
CA ASP A 408 23.79 -34.80 -10.26
C ASP A 408 22.48 -34.11 -9.83
N TYR A 409 22.51 -32.78 -9.70
CA TYR A 409 21.39 -31.97 -9.20
C TYR A 409 20.12 -32.11 -10.06
N LEU A 410 20.28 -32.41 -11.35
CA LEU A 410 19.19 -32.58 -12.31
C LEU A 410 18.45 -33.92 -12.17
N GLU A 411 19.11 -34.98 -11.67
CA GLU A 411 18.54 -36.34 -11.67
C GLU A 411 17.95 -36.79 -10.33
N ARG A 412 18.19 -36.05 -9.24
CA ARG A 412 17.69 -36.33 -7.87
C ARG A 412 17.89 -37.79 -7.38
N LYS A 413 18.89 -38.52 -7.88
CA LYS A 413 19.21 -39.89 -7.42
C LYS A 413 20.28 -39.87 -6.32
N GLY A 414 19.91 -40.26 -5.10
CA GLY A 414 20.85 -40.49 -4.02
C GLY A 414 21.43 -41.91 -4.05
N ARG A 415 22.76 -42.06 -3.97
CA ARG A 415 23.39 -43.37 -3.72
C ARG A 415 23.28 -43.71 -2.22
N PRO A 416 22.86 -44.93 -1.85
CA PRO A 416 22.71 -45.35 -0.45
C PRO A 416 23.97 -45.13 0.41
N ILE A 417 25.16 -45.20 -0.18
CA ILE A 417 26.44 -44.98 0.50
C ILE A 417 26.64 -43.53 0.96
N ASN A 418 26.23 -42.54 0.16
CA ASN A 418 26.44 -41.12 0.51
C ASN A 418 25.53 -40.70 1.67
N SER A 419 24.27 -41.13 1.64
CA SER A 419 23.34 -40.97 2.76
C SER A 419 23.83 -41.67 4.04
N THR A 420 24.46 -42.84 3.92
CA THR A 420 24.99 -43.60 5.07
C THR A 420 26.21 -42.90 5.67
N VAL A 421 27.13 -42.44 4.82
CA VAL A 421 28.32 -41.66 5.21
C VAL A 421 27.89 -40.39 5.94
N TYR A 422 26.95 -39.62 5.41
CA TYR A 422 26.47 -38.38 6.03
C TYR A 422 25.76 -38.64 7.37
N TYR A 423 24.86 -39.64 7.42
CA TYR A 423 24.17 -40.02 8.66
C TYR A 423 25.15 -40.34 9.78
N TYR A 424 26.22 -41.09 9.49
CA TYR A 424 27.23 -41.41 10.50
C TYR A 424 28.28 -40.31 10.72
N PHE A 425 28.44 -39.35 9.81
CA PHE A 425 29.39 -38.25 9.99
C PHE A 425 28.80 -37.12 10.87
N PHE A 426 27.54 -36.77 10.65
CA PHE A 426 26.88 -35.64 11.33
C PHE A 426 26.07 -36.04 12.56
N ASN A 427 25.57 -37.29 12.63
CA ASN A 427 24.68 -37.73 13.70
C ASN A 427 25.37 -38.59 14.77
N ALA A 428 26.72 -38.72 14.74
CA ALA A 428 27.38 -39.82 15.44
C ALA A 428 28.59 -39.48 16.33
N ASN A 429 28.67 -40.24 17.44
CA ASN A 429 29.76 -40.28 18.40
C ASN A 429 31.11 -40.69 17.74
N ARG A 430 32.22 -40.33 18.38
CA ARG A 430 33.61 -40.41 17.84
C ARG A 430 33.98 -41.74 17.14
N ILE A 431 33.44 -42.86 17.62
CA ILE A 431 33.68 -44.21 17.07
C ILE A 431 33.04 -44.38 15.69
N ARG A 432 31.82 -43.87 15.51
CA ARG A 432 31.08 -43.98 14.25
C ARG A 432 31.67 -43.06 13.16
N ARG A 433 32.20 -41.89 13.53
CA ARG A 433 33.00 -41.05 12.61
C ARG A 433 34.27 -41.74 12.11
N ARG A 434 34.97 -42.50 12.96
CA ARG A 434 36.12 -43.32 12.54
C ARG A 434 35.72 -44.46 11.59
N PHE A 435 34.57 -45.07 11.81
CA PHE A 435 34.03 -46.10 10.92
C PHE A 435 33.71 -45.53 9.53
N VAL A 436 33.11 -44.33 9.45
CA VAL A 436 32.89 -43.63 8.17
C VAL A 436 34.19 -43.27 7.48
N GLN A 437 35.18 -42.77 8.23
CA GLN A 437 36.51 -42.49 7.66
C GLN A 437 37.16 -43.77 7.11
N ALA A 438 36.98 -44.91 7.77
CA ALA A 438 37.43 -46.20 7.26
C ALA A 438 36.72 -46.58 5.95
N ILE A 439 35.38 -46.49 5.90
CA ILE A 439 34.60 -46.76 4.68
C ILE A 439 35.01 -45.84 3.52
N LEU A 440 35.19 -44.55 3.78
CA LEU A 440 35.64 -43.57 2.79
C LEU A 440 37.08 -43.81 2.34
N SER A 441 37.94 -44.36 3.21
CA SER A 441 39.31 -44.73 2.85
C SER A 441 39.39 -46.00 2.00
N THR A 442 38.42 -46.91 2.14
CA THR A 442 38.35 -48.14 1.34
C THR A 442 37.60 -47.98 0.02
N GLY A 443 36.86 -46.87 -0.16
CA GLY A 443 36.18 -46.52 -1.41
C GLY A 443 37.03 -45.70 -2.39
N ARG A 444 38.34 -45.59 -2.16
CA ARG A 444 39.30 -44.98 -3.09
C ARG A 444 39.79 -45.98 -4.12
#